data_AF-A0A2E1B1X9-F1
#
_entry.id   AF-A0A2E1B1X9-F1
#
_cell.length_a   1.000
_cell.length_b   1.000
_cell.length_c   1.000
_cell.angle_alpha   90.00
_cell.angle_beta   90.00
_cell.angle_gamma   90.00
#
_symmetry.space_group_name_H-M   'P 1'
#
loop_
_entity.id
_entity.type
_entity.pdbx_description
1 polymer ?
#
loop_
_entity_poly.entity_id
_entity_poly.type
_entity_poly.pdbx_seq_one_letter_code
_entity_poly.pdbx_strand_id
1 'polypeptide(L)'
;MNQGDDNIPFFDEDDAPQPAAPARSGLAARAMAARRAPDAPDYLSGLNPEQRDAVETTEGPLLVLAGAGTGKTRVLTTRIAHILASGKAYPSQILAVTFTNKAAREMKERIGALVGGAVEGMPWLGTFHSIGVKLLRRHAELAGLRSDFTILDTDDVLRLLKQLIQAEGLDDKRWPA
;
A
#
# COMPACT_ATOMS: atom_id res chain seq x y z
N MET A 1 -33.06 -46.99 -82.94
CA MET A 1 -32.88 -45.61 -83.42
C MET A 1 -32.89 -44.71 -82.20
N ASN A 2 -31.76 -44.03 -81.97
CA ASN A 2 -31.43 -42.96 -81.01
C ASN A 2 -32.35 -42.51 -79.85
N GLN A 3 -31.68 -42.37 -78.69
CA GLN A 3 -31.61 -41.21 -77.76
C GLN A 3 -32.73 -40.87 -76.76
N GLY A 4 -32.30 -40.74 -75.49
CA GLY A 4 -32.54 -39.56 -74.65
C GLY A 4 -33.60 -39.67 -73.55
N ASP A 5 -33.18 -39.91 -72.31
CA ASP A 5 -33.25 -38.94 -71.19
C ASP A 5 -33.18 -39.65 -69.83
N ASP A 6 -32.02 -39.49 -69.19
CA ASP A 6 -31.77 -39.79 -67.79
C ASP A 6 -32.36 -38.66 -66.93
N ASN A 7 -33.29 -38.98 -66.01
CA ASN A 7 -33.60 -38.10 -64.89
C ASN A 7 -33.84 -38.93 -63.62
N ILE A 8 -32.83 -38.95 -62.76
CA ILE A 8 -32.79 -39.66 -61.48
C ILE A 8 -33.11 -38.61 -60.40
N PRO A 9 -34.11 -38.80 -59.52
CA PRO A 9 -34.40 -37.84 -58.48
C PRO A 9 -33.33 -37.86 -57.39
N PHE A 10 -32.79 -36.67 -57.10
CA PHE A 10 -31.80 -36.36 -56.07
C PHE A 10 -32.29 -36.77 -54.67
N PHE A 11 -31.42 -37.45 -53.92
CA PHE A 11 -31.52 -37.63 -52.48
C PHE A 11 -30.94 -36.39 -51.80
N ASP A 12 -31.70 -35.73 -50.92
CA ASP A 12 -31.17 -34.73 -49.98
C ASP A 12 -30.59 -35.45 -48.76
N GLU A 13 -29.25 -35.44 -48.64
CA GLU A 13 -28.50 -35.72 -47.41
C GLU A 13 -28.39 -34.44 -46.56
N ASP A 14 -28.13 -34.62 -45.25
CA ASP A 14 -27.76 -33.62 -44.23
C ASP A 14 -28.87 -32.95 -43.39
N ASP A 15 -29.35 -33.68 -42.37
CA ASP A 15 -29.89 -33.09 -41.14
C ASP A 15 -28.90 -33.30 -39.98
N ALA A 16 -27.82 -32.52 -39.99
CA ALA A 16 -26.87 -32.43 -38.88
C ALA A 16 -27.12 -31.12 -38.09
N PRO A 17 -27.25 -31.16 -36.76
CA PRO A 17 -27.54 -29.95 -35.97
C PRO A 17 -26.36 -28.97 -36.00
N GLN A 18 -26.60 -27.78 -36.55
CA GLN A 18 -25.63 -26.68 -36.59
C GLN A 18 -25.36 -26.12 -35.18
N PRO A 19 -24.09 -25.79 -34.83
CA PRO A 19 -23.78 -25.12 -33.58
C PRO A 19 -24.38 -23.71 -33.56
N ALA A 20 -25.13 -23.41 -32.51
CA ALA A 20 -25.77 -22.11 -32.30
C ALA A 20 -24.75 -20.96 -32.36
N ALA A 21 -24.99 -20.00 -33.24
CA ALA A 21 -24.22 -18.77 -33.33
C ALA A 21 -24.25 -18.00 -31.99
N PRO A 22 -23.15 -17.36 -31.55
CA PRO A 22 -23.16 -16.56 -30.34
C PRO A 22 -24.15 -15.41 -30.49
N ALA A 23 -25.11 -15.34 -29.57
CA ALA A 23 -26.10 -14.28 -29.53
C ALA A 23 -25.41 -12.92 -29.61
N ARG A 24 -25.82 -12.10 -30.58
CA ARG A 24 -25.33 -10.73 -30.77
C ARG A 24 -25.69 -9.91 -29.54
N SER A 25 -24.79 -9.87 -28.56
CA SER A 25 -24.90 -8.98 -27.40
C SER A 25 -25.02 -7.54 -27.92
N GLY A 26 -26.17 -6.90 -27.67
CA GLY A 26 -26.43 -5.55 -28.16
C GLY A 26 -25.35 -4.56 -27.72
N LEU A 27 -25.17 -3.47 -28.48
CA LEU A 27 -24.25 -2.37 -28.17
C LEU A 27 -24.40 -1.89 -26.72
N ALA A 28 -25.64 -1.90 -26.19
CA ALA A 28 -25.94 -1.61 -24.80
C ALA A 28 -25.37 -2.63 -23.80
N ALA A 29 -25.43 -3.94 -24.10
CA ALA A 29 -24.82 -4.98 -23.26
C ALA A 29 -23.29 -4.89 -23.26
N ARG A 30 -22.68 -4.55 -24.41
CA ARG A 30 -21.24 -4.27 -24.53
C ARG A 30 -20.83 -3.00 -23.78
N ALA A 31 -21.63 -1.93 -23.86
CA ALA A 31 -21.40 -0.70 -23.10
C ALA A 31 -21.55 -0.91 -21.59
N MET A 32 -22.48 -1.77 -21.16
CA MET A 32 -22.64 -2.15 -19.75
C MET A 32 -21.54 -3.09 -19.26
N ALA A 33 -21.02 -3.97 -20.12
CA ALA A 33 -19.85 -4.81 -19.82
C ALA A 33 -18.55 -3.99 -19.75
N ALA A 34 -18.37 -3.01 -20.64
CA ALA A 34 -17.25 -2.05 -20.61
C ALA A 34 -17.29 -1.14 -19.37
N ARG A 35 -18.47 -0.92 -18.79
CA ARG A 35 -18.64 -0.24 -17.50
C ARG A 35 -18.38 -1.12 -16.27
N ARG A 36 -18.12 -2.43 -16.44
CA ARG A 36 -18.09 -3.41 -15.34
C ARG A 36 -16.72 -4.02 -15.04
N ALA A 37 -15.65 -3.41 -15.54
CA ALA A 37 -14.36 -3.49 -14.88
C ALA A 37 -13.94 -2.04 -14.61
N PRO A 38 -13.77 -1.60 -13.35
CA PRO A 38 -12.93 -0.44 -13.15
C PRO A 38 -11.58 -0.83 -13.78
N ASP A 39 -11.13 -0.06 -14.78
CA ASP A 39 -9.72 -0.14 -15.18
C ASP A 39 -8.92 -0.11 -13.88
N ALA A 40 -8.01 -1.09 -13.73
CA ALA A 40 -7.24 -1.22 -12.51
C ALA A 40 -6.70 0.17 -12.15
N PRO A 41 -6.89 0.63 -10.89
CA PRO A 41 -6.47 1.96 -10.50
C PRO A 41 -5.05 2.23 -10.98
N ASP A 42 -4.78 3.43 -11.51
CA ASP A 42 -3.50 3.76 -12.16
C ASP A 42 -2.28 3.37 -11.30
N TYR A 43 -2.43 3.42 -9.97
CA TYR A 43 -1.39 3.01 -9.02
C TYR A 43 -1.02 1.52 -9.04
N LEU A 44 -1.86 0.62 -9.57
CA LEU A 44 -1.56 -0.81 -9.75
C LEU A 44 -0.82 -1.09 -11.07
N SER A 45 -0.71 -0.10 -11.95
CA SER A 45 -0.02 -0.27 -13.23
C SER A 45 1.49 -0.47 -13.01
N GLY A 46 2.09 -1.37 -13.79
CA GLY A 46 3.53 -1.65 -13.74
C GLY A 46 4.04 -2.36 -12.48
N LEU A 47 3.15 -2.97 -11.67
CA LEU A 47 3.53 -3.96 -10.66
C LEU A 47 3.65 -5.35 -11.31
N ASN A 48 4.65 -6.13 -10.88
CA ASN A 48 4.68 -7.56 -11.21
C ASN A 48 3.62 -8.33 -10.39
N PRO A 49 3.35 -9.61 -10.71
CA PRO A 49 2.33 -10.39 -10.01
C PRO A 49 2.51 -10.45 -8.49
N GLU A 50 3.73 -10.62 -8.00
CA GLU A 50 4.02 -10.74 -6.56
C GLU A 50 3.86 -9.41 -5.82
N GLN A 51 4.24 -8.30 -6.45
CA GLN A 51 4.03 -6.96 -5.91
C GLN A 51 2.55 -6.60 -5.87
N ARG A 52 1.79 -6.98 -6.91
CA ARG A 52 0.34 -6.80 -6.96
C ARG A 52 -0.33 -7.59 -5.84
N ASP A 53 0.01 -8.86 -5.69
CA ASP A 53 -0.53 -9.72 -4.63
C ASP A 53 -0.28 -9.14 -3.23
N ALA A 54 0.94 -8.65 -2.98
CA ALA A 54 1.27 -7.96 -1.73
C ALA A 54 0.48 -6.65 -1.50
N VAL A 55 0.14 -5.93 -2.57
CA VAL A 55 -0.67 -4.70 -2.51
C VAL A 55 -2.14 -5.00 -2.27
N GLU A 56 -2.69 -6.01 -2.93
CA GLU A 56 -4.11 -6.40 -2.86
C GLU A 56 -4.43 -7.18 -1.57
N THR A 57 -3.44 -7.86 -0.98
CA THR A 57 -3.55 -8.51 0.33
C THR A 57 -3.57 -7.46 1.45
N THR A 58 -4.78 -6.99 1.80
CA THR A 58 -4.96 -5.94 2.83
C THR A 58 -5.23 -6.50 4.22
N GLU A 59 -5.91 -7.64 4.31
CA GLU A 59 -6.35 -8.22 5.57
C GLU A 59 -5.32 -9.18 6.16
N GLY A 60 -5.31 -9.25 7.49
CA GLY A 60 -4.43 -10.15 8.24
C GLY A 60 -2.94 -9.77 8.20
N PRO A 61 -2.10 -10.55 8.89
CA PRO A 61 -0.65 -10.35 8.89
C PRO A 61 -0.04 -10.69 7.51
N LEU A 62 0.80 -9.80 7.00
CA LEU A 62 1.53 -9.99 5.74
C LEU A 62 3.01 -9.66 5.94
N LEU A 63 3.89 -10.60 5.58
CA LEU A 63 5.34 -10.41 5.54
C LEU A 63 5.81 -10.36 4.09
N VAL A 64 6.36 -9.23 3.67
CA VAL A 64 6.94 -9.06 2.33
C VAL A 64 8.46 -9.14 2.43
N LEU A 65 9.03 -10.27 1.97
CA LEU A 65 10.47 -10.45 1.85
C LEU A 65 10.92 -9.95 0.48
N ALA A 66 11.91 -9.07 0.45
CA ALA A 66 12.35 -8.49 -0.80
C ALA A 66 13.83 -8.09 -0.77
N GLY A 67 14.55 -8.34 -1.86
CA GLY A 67 15.95 -8.00 -2.03
C GLY A 67 16.20 -6.50 -2.27
N ALA A 68 17.45 -6.08 -2.36
CA ALA A 68 17.78 -4.71 -2.78
C ALA A 68 17.21 -4.42 -4.19
N GLY A 69 16.74 -3.20 -4.43
CA GLY A 69 16.22 -2.78 -5.75
C GLY A 69 14.86 -3.35 -6.18
N THR A 70 14.28 -4.32 -5.45
CA THR A 70 13.03 -5.02 -5.84
C THR A 70 11.72 -4.24 -5.63
N GLY A 71 11.81 -2.94 -5.32
CA GLY A 71 10.62 -2.09 -5.20
C GLY A 71 9.87 -2.16 -3.88
N LYS A 72 10.48 -2.63 -2.77
CA LYS A 72 9.87 -2.66 -1.42
C LYS A 72 9.08 -1.42 -1.06
N THR A 73 9.71 -0.25 -1.21
CA THR A 73 9.07 1.03 -0.90
C THR A 73 7.87 1.30 -1.81
N ARG A 74 7.97 0.96 -3.10
CA ARG A 74 6.86 1.09 -4.05
C ARG A 74 5.70 0.20 -3.64
N VAL A 75 5.94 -1.05 -3.26
CA VAL A 75 4.91 -1.97 -2.76
C VAL A 75 4.20 -1.37 -1.54
N LEU A 76 4.97 -0.91 -0.54
CA LEU A 76 4.39 -0.33 0.68
C LEU A 76 3.54 0.92 0.40
N THR A 77 4.05 1.88 -0.38
CA THR A 77 3.29 3.10 -0.70
C THR A 77 2.06 2.81 -1.54
N THR A 78 2.16 1.87 -2.48
CA THR A 78 1.04 1.48 -3.33
C THR A 78 -0.02 0.71 -2.54
N ARG A 79 0.37 -0.13 -1.57
CA ARG A 79 -0.54 -0.80 -0.65
C ARG A 79 -1.34 0.19 0.19
N ILE A 80 -0.67 1.21 0.73
CA ILE A 80 -1.36 2.28 1.47
C ILE A 80 -2.33 3.03 0.55
N ALA A 81 -1.90 3.41 -0.65
CA ALA A 81 -2.75 4.06 -1.64
C ALA A 81 -3.97 3.18 -2.01
N HIS A 82 -3.76 1.87 -2.16
CA HIS A 82 -4.82 0.92 -2.44
C HIS A 82 -5.86 0.83 -1.33
N ILE A 83 -5.43 0.75 -0.07
CA ILE A 83 -6.33 0.73 1.11
C ILE A 83 -7.19 2.00 1.15
N LEU A 84 -6.58 3.17 0.91
CA LEU A 84 -7.29 4.46 0.90
C LEU A 84 -8.27 4.57 -0.27
N ALA A 85 -7.82 4.28 -1.49
CA ALA A 85 -8.63 4.40 -2.69
C ALA A 85 -9.77 3.38 -2.76
N SER A 86 -9.61 2.20 -2.14
CA SER A 86 -10.67 1.20 -2.00
C SER A 86 -11.63 1.47 -0.85
N GLY A 87 -11.41 2.54 -0.07
CA GLY A 87 -12.28 2.90 1.07
C GLY A 87 -12.20 1.94 2.26
N LYS A 88 -11.17 1.10 2.33
CA LYS A 88 -10.97 0.13 3.42
C LYS A 88 -10.57 0.80 4.74
N ALA A 89 -9.94 1.97 4.68
CA ALA A 89 -9.60 2.76 5.87
C ALA A 89 -9.53 4.26 5.55
N TYR A 90 -9.78 5.08 6.55
CA TYR A 90 -9.47 6.51 6.51
C TYR A 90 -7.97 6.76 6.72
N PRO A 91 -7.40 7.86 6.18
CA PRO A 91 -6.01 8.26 6.43
C PRO A 91 -5.59 8.25 7.91
N SER A 92 -6.50 8.59 8.82
CA SER A 92 -6.29 8.60 10.27
C SER A 92 -6.20 7.21 10.93
N GLN A 93 -6.60 6.16 10.22
CA GLN A 93 -6.61 4.77 10.69
C GLN A 93 -5.38 3.98 10.24
N ILE A 94 -4.49 4.58 9.44
CA ILE A 94 -3.26 3.93 8.94
C ILE A 94 -2.05 4.40 9.74
N LEU A 95 -1.32 3.44 10.33
CA LEU A 95 -0.01 3.64 10.94
C LEU A 95 1.08 3.19 9.95
N ALA A 96 1.97 4.11 9.58
CA ALA A 96 3.10 3.83 8.70
C ALA A 96 4.40 4.30 9.34
N VAL A 97 5.25 3.35 9.73
CA VAL A 97 6.47 3.61 10.50
C VAL A 97 7.73 3.25 9.71
N THR A 98 8.78 4.06 9.84
CA THR A 98 10.10 3.80 9.26
C THR A 98 11.22 4.24 10.21
N PHE A 99 12.48 3.97 9.84
CA PHE A 99 13.63 4.27 10.68
C PHE A 99 14.18 5.70 10.48
N THR A 100 14.02 6.28 9.29
CA THR A 100 14.65 7.57 8.97
C THR A 100 13.63 8.63 8.57
N ASN A 101 13.90 9.88 8.92
CA ASN A 101 13.07 11.02 8.52
C ASN A 101 13.01 11.16 6.99
N LYS A 102 14.11 10.85 6.30
CA LYS A 102 14.16 10.85 4.83
C LYS A 102 13.17 9.84 4.23
N ALA A 103 13.17 8.60 4.72
CA ALA A 103 12.23 7.59 4.24
C ALA A 103 10.77 7.96 4.55
N ALA A 104 10.51 8.57 5.70
CA ALA A 104 9.16 9.04 6.04
C ALA A 104 8.69 10.13 5.08
N ARG A 105 9.56 11.11 4.78
CA ARG A 105 9.25 12.17 3.82
C ARG A 105 9.03 11.62 2.41
N GLU A 106 9.91 10.76 1.92
CA GLU A 106 9.76 10.12 0.60
C GLU A 106 8.48 9.28 0.51
N MET A 107 8.13 8.55 1.57
CA MET A 107 6.87 7.78 1.63
C MET A 107 5.66 8.71 1.57
N LYS A 108 5.69 9.82 2.32
CA LYS A 108 4.65 10.86 2.33
C LYS A 108 4.44 11.46 0.94
N GLU A 109 5.52 11.84 0.26
CA GLU A 109 5.48 12.39 -1.10
C GLU A 109 4.91 11.39 -2.10
N ARG A 110 5.36 10.12 -2.05
CA ARG A 110 4.88 9.06 -2.95
C ARG A 110 3.40 8.76 -2.76
N ILE A 111 2.92 8.64 -1.52
CA ILE A 111 1.49 8.44 -1.27
C ILE A 111 0.70 9.65 -1.77
N GLY A 112 1.22 10.87 -1.57
CA GLY A 112 0.56 12.11 -1.99
C GLY A 112 0.33 12.17 -3.49
N ALA A 113 1.32 11.72 -4.26
CA ALA A 113 1.22 11.61 -5.71
C ALA A 113 0.20 10.55 -6.17
N LEU A 114 -0.05 9.49 -5.38
CA LEU A 114 -0.96 8.39 -5.76
C LEU A 114 -2.43 8.65 -5.41
N VAL A 115 -2.72 9.29 -4.27
CA VAL A 115 -4.10 9.46 -3.77
C VAL A 115 -4.60 10.90 -3.70
N GLY A 116 -3.74 11.89 -4.00
CA GLY A 116 -4.13 13.30 -4.10
C GLY A 116 -4.58 13.92 -2.77
N GLY A 117 -3.73 14.73 -2.12
CA GLY A 117 -4.08 15.53 -0.93
C GLY A 117 -4.40 14.75 0.37
N ALA A 118 -4.87 13.50 0.27
CA ALA A 118 -5.25 12.63 1.40
C ALA A 118 -4.12 12.42 2.43
N VAL A 119 -2.88 12.68 2.04
CA VAL A 119 -1.69 12.61 2.90
C VAL A 119 -1.71 13.60 4.05
N GLU A 120 -2.37 14.76 3.91
CA GLU A 120 -2.52 15.70 5.03
C GLU A 120 -3.32 15.08 6.19
N GLY A 121 -4.18 14.12 5.88
CA GLY A 121 -4.98 13.36 6.85
C GLY A 121 -4.26 12.16 7.48
N MET A 122 -2.96 11.94 7.24
CA MET A 122 -2.20 10.79 7.77
C MET A 122 -1.35 11.18 9.01
N PRO A 123 -1.94 11.31 10.21
CA PRO A 123 -1.24 11.73 11.41
C PRO A 123 -0.18 10.73 11.89
N TRP A 124 -0.25 9.47 11.46
CA TRP A 124 0.60 8.38 11.96
C TRP A 124 1.59 7.86 10.91
N LEU A 125 1.99 8.71 9.98
CA LEU A 125 3.10 8.46 9.06
C LEU A 125 4.36 9.15 9.59
N GLY A 126 5.39 8.38 9.94
CA GLY A 126 6.61 8.95 10.50
C GLY A 126 7.67 7.93 10.89
N THR A 127 8.63 8.36 11.69
CA THR A 127 9.60 7.47 12.33
C THR A 127 9.06 6.90 13.63
N PHE A 128 9.69 5.82 14.12
CA PHE A 128 9.40 5.28 15.45
C PHE A 128 9.44 6.39 16.52
N HIS A 129 10.48 7.22 16.51
CA HIS A 129 10.62 8.34 17.44
C HIS A 129 9.52 9.39 17.27
N SER A 130 9.22 9.84 16.04
CA SER A 130 8.20 10.87 15.85
C SER A 130 6.80 10.39 16.27
N ILE A 131 6.48 9.13 15.98
CA ILE A 131 5.21 8.51 16.38
C ILE A 131 5.17 8.32 17.89
N GLY A 132 6.24 7.82 18.50
CA GLY A 132 6.35 7.61 19.94
C GLY A 132 6.20 8.93 20.72
N VAL A 133 6.91 9.98 20.29
CA VAL A 133 6.76 11.31 20.86
C VAL A 133 5.33 11.81 20.72
N LYS A 134 4.72 11.70 19.53
CA LYS A 134 3.34 12.15 19.32
C LYS A 134 2.35 11.43 20.26
N LEU A 135 2.53 10.13 20.46
CA LEU A 135 1.72 9.34 21.39
C LEU A 135 1.92 9.81 22.83
N LEU A 136 3.18 9.95 23.27
CA LEU A 136 3.52 10.42 24.61
C LEU A 136 3.02 11.84 24.87
N ARG A 137 3.11 12.76 23.89
CA ARG A 137 2.60 14.13 24.03
C ARG A 137 1.09 14.15 24.24
N ARG A 138 0.35 13.28 23.54
CA ARG A 138 -1.11 13.17 23.65
C ARG A 138 -1.55 12.59 24.99
N HIS A 139 -0.74 11.71 25.58
CA HIS A 139 -1.09 10.94 26.77
C HIS A 139 -0.07 11.13 27.92
N ALA A 140 0.58 12.30 27.97
CA ALA A 140 1.74 12.52 28.84
C ALA A 140 1.41 12.31 30.32
N GLU A 141 0.22 12.76 30.74
CA GLU A 141 -0.26 12.66 32.11
C GLU A 141 -0.35 11.21 32.60
N LEU A 142 -0.69 10.26 31.71
CA LEU A 142 -0.75 8.83 32.06
C LEU A 142 0.63 8.24 32.39
N ALA A 143 1.70 8.89 31.91
CA ALA A 143 3.09 8.53 32.20
C ALA A 143 3.69 9.38 33.33
N GLY A 144 2.89 10.23 34.01
CA GLY A 144 3.41 11.17 35.01
C GLY A 144 4.27 12.29 34.41
N LEU A 145 4.11 12.58 33.11
CA LEU A 145 4.86 13.61 32.41
C LEU A 145 3.96 14.81 32.10
N ARG A 146 4.58 15.99 32.00
CA ARG A 146 3.92 17.14 31.36
C ARG A 146 3.99 16.99 29.84
N SER A 147 2.97 17.47 29.13
CA SER A 147 2.92 17.39 27.66
C SER A 147 4.03 18.19 26.97
N ASP A 148 4.73 19.09 27.67
CA ASP A 148 5.85 19.90 27.20
C ASP A 148 7.25 19.36 27.62
N PHE A 149 7.37 18.09 28.07
CA PHE A 149 8.65 17.44 28.41
C PHE A 149 9.77 17.71 27.39
N THR A 150 11.02 17.82 27.82
CA THR A 150 12.16 17.97 26.91
C THR A 150 12.66 16.60 26.45
N ILE A 151 13.07 16.50 25.19
CA ILE A 151 13.80 15.33 24.69
C ILE A 151 15.27 15.69 24.75
N LEU A 152 16.04 14.98 25.56
CA LEU A 152 17.48 15.18 25.67
C LEU A 152 18.17 14.56 24.47
N ASP A 153 19.07 15.32 23.86
CA ASP A 153 20.02 14.76 22.89
C ASP A 153 21.22 14.13 23.61
N THR A 154 22.17 13.60 22.84
CA THR A 154 23.36 12.95 23.37
C THR A 154 24.19 13.90 24.25
N ASP A 155 24.31 15.17 23.86
CA ASP A 155 25.14 16.14 24.57
C ASP A 155 24.48 16.57 25.89
N ASP A 156 23.17 16.73 25.88
CA ASP A 156 22.37 16.94 27.09
C ASP A 156 22.50 15.78 28.08
N VAL A 157 22.42 14.53 27.58
CA VAL A 157 22.61 13.34 28.40
C VAL A 157 24.02 13.31 29.00
N LEU A 158 25.05 13.56 28.21
CA LEU A 158 26.45 13.59 28.68
C LEU A 158 26.67 14.67 29.74
N ARG A 159 26.09 15.86 29.52
CA ARG A 159 26.16 16.96 30.48
C ARG A 159 25.46 16.61 31.79
N LEU A 160 24.29 15.99 31.73
CA LEU A 160 23.55 15.54 32.91
C LEU A 160 24.34 14.48 33.69
N LEU A 161 24.94 13.50 32.99
CA LEU A 161 25.75 12.47 33.64
C LEU A 161 26.96 13.05 34.36
N LYS A 162 27.68 14.02 33.76
CA LYS A 162 28.80 14.70 34.39
C LYS A 162 28.39 15.46 35.66
N GLN A 163 27.23 16.12 35.63
CA GLN A 163 26.68 16.81 36.80
C GLN A 163 26.37 15.82 37.94
N LEU A 164 25.82 14.64 37.62
CA LEU A 164 25.52 13.61 38.61
C LEU A 164 26.79 13.01 39.22
N ILE A 165 27.81 12.70 38.41
CA ILE A 165 29.11 12.17 38.89
C ILE A 165 29.74 13.14 39.90
N GLN A 166 29.74 14.44 39.59
CA GLN A 166 30.27 15.47 40.47
C GLN A 166 29.46 15.63 41.76
N ALA A 167 28.12 15.62 41.66
CA ALA A 167 27.23 15.76 42.81
C ALA A 167 27.37 14.61 43.82
N GLU A 168 27.62 13.39 43.33
CA GLU A 168 27.81 12.18 44.15
C GLU A 168 29.27 11.99 44.62
N GLY A 169 30.19 12.90 44.27
CA GLY A 169 31.59 12.82 44.66
C GLY A 169 32.34 11.62 44.06
N LEU A 170 31.88 11.10 42.93
CA LEU A 170 32.51 9.97 42.24
C LEU A 170 33.80 10.42 41.53
N ASP A 171 34.82 9.56 41.54
CA ASP A 171 36.07 9.81 40.85
C ASP A 171 35.87 9.76 39.33
N ASP A 172 35.88 10.93 38.70
CA ASP A 172 35.74 11.16 37.25
C ASP A 172 36.79 10.40 36.43
N LYS A 173 37.98 10.11 37.00
CA LYS A 173 39.00 9.29 36.32
C LYS A 173 38.66 7.80 36.31
N ARG A 174 37.88 7.35 37.30
CA ARG A 174 37.44 5.95 37.42
C ARG A 174 36.13 5.72 36.67
N TRP A 175 35.32 6.76 36.46
CA TRP A 175 34.03 6.72 35.78
C TRP A 175 33.88 7.86 34.76
N PRO A 176 34.57 7.80 33.61
CA PRO A 176 34.43 8.82 32.58
C PRO A 176 33.05 8.76 31.90
N ALA A 177 32.42 9.93 31.74
CA ALA A 177 31.17 10.13 31.01
C ALA A 177 31.39 10.63 29.57
#